data_AF-A0A0S8DIK2-F1
#
_entry.id   AF-A0A0S8DIK2-F1
#
_cell.length_a   1.000
_cell.length_b   1.000
_cell.length_c   1.000
_cell.angle_alpha   90.00
_cell.angle_beta   90.00
_cell.angle_gamma   90.00
#
_symmetry.space_group_name_H-M   'P 1'
#
loop_
_entity.id
_entity.type
_entity.pdbx_description
1 polymer ?
#
loop_
_entity_poly.entity_id
_entity_poly.type
_entity_poly.pdbx_seq_one_letter_code
_entity_poly.pdbx_strand_id
1 'polypeptide(L)'
;MSNQKITWYLIAFYTAVSFFAGCYPKDSLQWSTDGSTGIYSKYGALFIVDGNTGSLTQIAPKETTTLWPAISPDGSQFAYGQIVKVDDFNYAFNLLPSGQVKVIKAHAEILKQKILVEGIKDSNFPFVGKPVTTDDGQKDSFNDEHIAWVQRYLIENVDTQLERRIGTELINKTKSKELTYCQLVCAPTANPNERKILATSSQQLWRIRFSPDSRLIAYGADRINGSAWDVGYDLYLVPPTENIPPTLVAPATAIGYAFTPDSRAIAYLKPEGEFFDAQTPTLGSLVERTVIDPNGRLLASPAESDGNDSTAVYVCTGIATELAGVLYHPWTHVSYARDNRIFFTSATMSLPSSRIDTVKETIFCCDTLTGTVSGILPQFAIDFTQGNCHLFALSHDSQKILLPGDKNTLGIYTLGRDLDSSKILIDKCESFGDDSLPKLVSQWKGRDQISCLVAENSHYLCPDPNAPHRRKEIVILDTEGNLQKILSKDWPDELLKDY
;
A
#
# COMPACT_ATOMS: atom_id res chain seq x y z
N MET A 1 -29.65 20.52 22.79
CA MET A 1 -28.98 19.41 22.08
C MET A 1 -28.32 18.53 23.12
N SER A 2 -28.52 17.21 23.10
CA SER A 2 -28.02 16.34 24.17
C SER A 2 -26.48 16.30 24.17
N ASN A 3 -25.88 16.28 25.37
CA ASN A 3 -24.43 16.17 25.55
C ASN A 3 -23.83 15.00 24.75
N GLN A 4 -24.60 13.92 24.54
CA GLN A 4 -24.21 12.77 23.73
C GLN A 4 -23.88 13.12 22.27
N LYS A 5 -24.67 13.96 21.60
CA LYS A 5 -24.40 14.34 20.20
C LYS A 5 -23.17 15.23 20.09
N ILE A 6 -23.00 16.16 21.03
CA ILE A 6 -21.83 17.04 21.11
C ILE A 6 -20.56 16.21 21.38
N THR A 7 -20.64 15.16 22.21
CA THR A 7 -19.53 14.22 22.44
C THR A 7 -19.14 13.44 21.19
N TRP A 8 -20.11 12.94 20.40
CA TRP A 8 -19.80 12.24 19.14
C TRP A 8 -19.19 13.16 18.08
N TYR A 9 -19.72 14.38 17.91
CA TYR A 9 -19.16 15.35 16.96
C TYR A 9 -17.76 15.85 17.37
N LEU A 10 -17.49 15.99 18.67
CA LEU A 10 -16.16 16.38 19.17
C LEU A 10 -15.14 15.24 19.17
N ILE A 11 -15.57 13.98 19.37
CA ILE A 11 -14.72 12.81 19.15
C ILE A 11 -14.33 12.78 17.67
N ALA A 12 -15.28 12.83 16.73
CA ALA A 12 -15.00 12.87 15.30
C ALA A 12 -14.06 14.02 14.89
N PHE A 13 -14.24 15.22 15.47
CA PHE A 13 -13.39 16.38 15.16
C PHE A 13 -11.94 16.26 15.67
N TYR A 14 -11.70 15.72 16.87
CA TYR A 14 -10.32 15.53 17.38
C TYR A 14 -9.64 14.28 16.82
N THR A 15 -10.44 13.28 16.43
CA THR A 15 -10.00 12.16 15.61
C THR A 15 -9.51 12.73 14.27
N ALA A 16 -10.30 13.55 13.58
CA ALA A 16 -9.85 14.25 12.36
C ALA A 16 -8.58 15.12 12.49
N VAL A 17 -8.38 15.81 13.62
CA VAL A 17 -7.17 16.65 13.84
C VAL A 17 -5.94 15.83 14.26
N SER A 18 -6.13 14.60 14.77
CA SER A 18 -5.05 13.66 15.10
C SER A 18 -4.82 12.62 13.99
N PHE A 19 -5.65 12.62 12.94
CA PHE A 19 -5.67 11.57 11.93
C PHE A 19 -4.83 11.96 10.71
N PHE A 20 -3.66 11.34 10.65
CA PHE A 20 -3.16 10.58 9.51
C PHE A 20 -3.47 11.12 8.10
N ALA A 21 -3.13 12.37 7.83
CA ALA A 21 -2.66 12.79 6.49
C ALA A 21 -1.25 12.21 6.21
N GLY A 22 -1.03 10.96 6.63
CA GLY A 22 0.19 10.20 6.40
C GLY A 22 0.23 9.82 4.94
N CYS A 23 0.66 10.75 4.09
CA CYS A 23 1.10 10.42 2.74
C CYS A 23 2.18 9.34 2.86
N TYR A 24 1.87 8.12 2.45
CA TYR A 24 2.89 7.10 2.39
C TYR A 24 4.03 7.56 1.48
N PRO A 25 5.28 7.21 1.81
CA PRO A 25 6.40 7.45 0.93
C PRO A 25 6.12 6.83 -0.44
N LYS A 26 6.03 7.70 -1.44
CA LYS A 26 5.89 7.33 -2.85
C LYS A 26 7.15 6.61 -3.34
N ASP A 27 8.28 6.91 -2.72
CA ASP A 27 9.56 6.32 -3.07
C ASP A 27 9.83 5.11 -2.17
N SER A 28 10.43 4.07 -2.74
CA SER A 28 10.74 2.84 -2.00
C SER A 28 11.97 2.17 -2.56
N LEU A 29 12.75 1.56 -1.68
CA LEU A 29 13.87 0.68 -2.03
C LEU A 29 13.63 -0.65 -1.32
N GLN A 30 13.48 -1.75 -2.03
CA GLN A 30 13.38 -3.09 -1.44
C GLN A 30 14.57 -3.95 -1.86
N TRP A 31 14.93 -4.91 -1.02
CA TRP A 31 16.06 -5.80 -1.23
C TRP A 31 15.64 -7.27 -1.30
N SER A 32 16.36 -8.02 -2.11
CA SER A 32 16.42 -9.48 -2.01
C SER A 32 16.94 -9.89 -0.63
N THR A 33 16.68 -11.15 -0.24
CA THR A 33 16.96 -11.66 1.10
C THR A 33 18.43 -11.60 1.49
N ASP A 34 19.33 -11.73 0.51
CA ASP A 34 20.78 -11.62 0.70
C ASP A 34 21.29 -10.18 0.50
N GLY A 35 20.43 -9.25 0.08
CA GLY A 35 20.78 -7.87 -0.20
C GLY A 35 21.67 -7.68 -1.43
N SER A 36 21.77 -8.68 -2.32
CA SER A 36 22.59 -8.61 -3.54
C SER A 36 21.93 -7.77 -4.64
N THR A 37 20.60 -7.79 -4.70
CA THR A 37 19.79 -7.09 -5.70
C THR A 37 18.71 -6.28 -5.00
N GLY A 38 18.55 -5.02 -5.38
CA GLY A 38 17.49 -4.14 -4.92
C GLY A 38 16.58 -3.68 -6.06
N ILE A 39 15.38 -3.22 -5.70
CA ILE A 39 14.46 -2.53 -6.60
C ILE A 39 14.12 -1.17 -6.00
N TYR A 40 14.38 -0.10 -6.75
CA TYR A 40 14.17 1.27 -6.34
C TYR A 40 13.08 1.92 -7.19
N SER A 41 12.12 2.57 -6.54
CA SER A 41 11.09 3.38 -7.17
C SER A 41 11.21 4.82 -6.72
N LYS A 42 11.17 5.75 -7.67
CA LYS A 42 11.23 7.20 -7.47
C LYS A 42 10.26 7.88 -8.43
N TYR A 43 9.22 8.57 -7.94
CA TYR A 43 8.21 9.22 -8.78
C TYR A 43 7.64 8.33 -9.91
N GLY A 44 7.40 7.05 -9.60
CA GLY A 44 6.91 6.08 -10.57
C GLY A 44 7.93 5.65 -11.65
N ALA A 45 9.19 6.12 -11.60
CA ALA A 45 10.29 5.47 -12.30
C ALA A 45 10.79 4.27 -11.51
N LEU A 46 11.31 3.26 -12.21
CA LEU A 46 11.72 1.99 -11.62
C LEU A 46 13.15 1.63 -12.03
N PHE A 47 13.96 1.21 -11.05
CA PHE A 47 15.36 0.86 -11.24
C PHE A 47 15.71 -0.42 -10.50
N ILE A 48 16.51 -1.29 -11.13
CA ILE A 48 17.23 -2.35 -10.43
C ILE A 48 18.51 -1.74 -9.84
N VAL A 49 18.81 -2.08 -8.59
CA VAL A 49 20.00 -1.64 -7.85
C VAL A 49 20.90 -2.84 -7.63
N ASP A 50 22.15 -2.75 -8.08
CA ASP A 50 23.18 -3.71 -7.67
C ASP A 50 23.59 -3.43 -6.21
N GLY A 51 23.42 -4.41 -5.32
CA GLY A 51 23.65 -4.24 -3.89
C GLY A 51 25.12 -4.09 -3.49
N ASN A 52 26.05 -4.49 -4.36
CA ASN A 52 27.50 -4.42 -4.11
C ASN A 52 28.08 -3.13 -4.67
N THR A 53 27.73 -2.75 -5.89
CA THR A 53 28.26 -1.58 -6.60
C THR A 53 27.40 -0.34 -6.42
N GLY A 54 26.10 -0.50 -6.13
CA GLY A 54 25.13 0.60 -6.07
C GLY A 54 24.71 1.08 -7.46
N SER A 55 25.12 0.41 -8.54
CA SER A 55 24.75 0.81 -9.90
C SER A 55 23.25 0.67 -10.12
N LEU A 56 22.68 1.60 -10.90
CA LEU A 56 21.28 1.60 -11.30
C LEU A 56 21.10 1.11 -12.74
N THR A 57 20.12 0.25 -12.94
CA THR A 57 19.61 -0.10 -14.27
C THR A 57 18.14 0.32 -14.35
N GLN A 58 17.83 1.31 -15.20
CA GLN A 58 16.46 1.79 -15.35
C GLN A 58 15.59 0.78 -16.10
N ILE A 59 14.43 0.47 -15.54
CA ILE A 59 13.46 -0.50 -16.08
C ILE A 59 12.22 0.20 -16.65
N ALA A 60 11.77 1.25 -15.98
CA ALA A 60 10.60 2.02 -16.38
C ALA A 60 10.83 3.53 -16.19
N PRO A 61 10.28 4.38 -17.08
CA PRO A 61 10.36 5.83 -16.94
C PRO A 61 9.43 6.37 -15.85
N LYS A 62 9.57 7.66 -15.52
CA LYS A 62 8.76 8.36 -14.49
C LYS A 62 7.26 8.21 -14.79
N GLU A 63 6.46 8.17 -13.73
CA GLU A 63 4.98 8.14 -13.79
C GLU A 63 4.37 6.96 -14.58
N THR A 64 5.12 5.88 -14.78
CA THR A 64 4.62 4.68 -15.47
C THR A 64 4.41 3.48 -14.57
N THR A 65 4.71 3.61 -13.27
CA THR A 65 4.56 2.51 -12.32
C THR A 65 3.77 2.92 -11.08
N THR A 66 3.11 1.94 -10.47
CA THR A 66 2.42 2.10 -9.19
C THR A 66 3.41 2.04 -8.03
N LEU A 67 2.90 2.30 -6.83
CA LEU A 67 3.73 2.38 -5.62
C LEU A 67 4.14 0.99 -5.11
N TRP A 68 5.37 0.93 -4.61
CA TRP A 68 6.00 -0.23 -3.95
C TRP A 68 6.08 -1.50 -4.83
N PRO A 69 7.01 -1.50 -5.80
CA PRO A 69 7.41 -2.71 -6.50
C PRO A 69 8.02 -3.73 -5.53
N ALA A 70 8.16 -4.97 -5.99
CA ALA A 70 8.75 -6.07 -5.25
C ALA A 70 9.95 -6.65 -5.97
N ILE A 71 10.92 -7.12 -5.20
CA ILE A 71 11.97 -8.04 -5.63
C ILE A 71 11.73 -9.38 -4.96
N SER A 72 11.92 -10.47 -5.70
CA SER A 72 11.83 -11.83 -5.18
C SER A 72 12.89 -12.08 -4.10
N PRO A 73 12.62 -12.96 -3.11
CA PRO A 73 13.57 -13.30 -2.06
C PRO A 73 14.96 -13.70 -2.54
N ASP A 74 15.05 -14.37 -3.69
CA ASP A 74 16.32 -14.81 -4.31
C ASP A 74 16.93 -13.76 -5.26
N GLY A 75 16.28 -12.61 -5.45
CA GLY A 75 16.73 -11.54 -6.36
C GLY A 75 16.60 -11.86 -7.84
N SER A 76 16.08 -13.02 -8.23
CA SER A 76 16.06 -13.48 -9.62
C SER A 76 14.98 -12.80 -10.47
N GLN A 77 13.92 -12.33 -9.84
CA GLN A 77 12.74 -11.71 -10.46
C GLN A 77 12.31 -10.46 -9.69
N PHE A 78 11.66 -9.54 -10.38
CA PHE A 78 10.98 -8.40 -9.79
C PHE A 78 9.56 -8.27 -10.35
N ALA A 79 8.69 -7.60 -9.60
CA ALA A 79 7.31 -7.35 -10.00
C ALA A 79 6.89 -5.92 -9.63
N TYR A 80 6.05 -5.32 -10.46
CA TYR A 80 5.59 -3.95 -10.28
C TYR A 80 4.24 -3.73 -10.97
N GLY A 81 3.48 -2.73 -10.53
CA GLY A 81 2.29 -2.30 -11.24
C GLY A 81 2.71 -1.30 -12.31
N GLN A 82 2.28 -1.49 -13.54
CA GLN A 82 2.50 -0.57 -14.65
C GLN A 82 1.21 0.20 -14.91
N ILE A 83 1.29 1.53 -14.97
CA ILE A 83 0.19 2.40 -15.36
C ILE A 83 0.24 2.55 -16.88
N VAL A 84 -0.85 2.21 -17.55
CA VAL A 84 -0.97 2.23 -19.01
C VAL A 84 -2.07 3.20 -19.41
N LYS A 85 -1.73 4.15 -20.30
CA LYS A 85 -2.69 5.09 -20.89
C LYS A 85 -3.53 4.38 -21.95
N VAL A 86 -4.82 4.70 -21.97
CA VAL A 86 -5.78 4.13 -22.91
C VAL A 86 -5.79 4.96 -24.20
N ASP A 87 -5.18 4.41 -25.26
CA ASP A 87 -5.25 4.99 -26.60
C ASP A 87 -6.53 4.56 -27.34
N ASP A 88 -6.98 3.32 -27.12
CA ASP A 88 -8.20 2.74 -27.67
C ASP A 88 -9.05 2.15 -26.53
N PHE A 89 -10.23 2.73 -26.32
CA PHE A 89 -11.14 2.31 -25.26
C PHE A 89 -11.60 0.85 -25.41
N ASN A 90 -11.99 0.43 -26.62
CA ASN A 90 -12.53 -0.91 -26.84
C ASN A 90 -11.46 -1.97 -26.60
N TYR A 91 -10.23 -1.72 -27.06
CA TYR A 91 -9.09 -2.58 -26.77
C TYR A 91 -8.85 -2.69 -25.27
N ALA A 92 -8.68 -1.55 -24.57
CA ALA A 92 -8.38 -1.56 -23.15
C ALA A 92 -9.52 -2.17 -22.30
N PHE A 93 -10.77 -1.88 -22.64
CA PHE A 93 -11.94 -2.43 -21.97
C PHE A 93 -12.04 -3.96 -22.10
N ASN A 94 -11.62 -4.51 -23.25
CA ASN A 94 -11.58 -5.96 -23.47
C ASN A 94 -10.41 -6.66 -22.75
N LEU A 95 -9.41 -5.90 -22.28
CA LEU A 95 -8.34 -6.44 -21.43
C LEU A 95 -8.74 -6.56 -19.95
N LEU A 96 -9.80 -5.86 -19.53
CA LEU A 96 -10.23 -5.87 -18.14
C LEU A 96 -10.82 -7.24 -17.74
N PRO A 97 -10.66 -7.66 -16.48
CA PRO A 97 -11.33 -8.85 -15.96
C PRO A 97 -12.85 -8.77 -16.16
N SER A 98 -13.48 -9.90 -16.48
CA SER A 98 -14.92 -9.95 -16.76
C SER A 98 -15.78 -9.44 -15.62
N GLY A 99 -15.35 -9.64 -14.36
CA GLY A 99 -16.00 -9.07 -13.18
C GLY A 99 -16.00 -7.54 -13.19
N GLN A 100 -14.86 -6.90 -13.46
CA GLN A 100 -14.78 -5.43 -13.59
C GLN A 100 -15.62 -4.91 -14.76
N VAL A 101 -15.58 -5.58 -15.91
CA VAL A 101 -16.42 -5.25 -17.07
C VAL A 101 -17.91 -5.29 -16.71
N LYS A 102 -18.35 -6.32 -15.96
CA LYS A 102 -19.73 -6.45 -15.49
C LYS A 102 -20.13 -5.28 -14.59
N VAL A 103 -19.29 -4.92 -13.60
CA VAL A 103 -19.54 -3.80 -12.69
C VAL A 103 -19.60 -2.47 -13.43
N ILE A 104 -18.65 -2.20 -14.34
CA ILE A 104 -18.64 -0.97 -15.15
C ILE A 104 -19.93 -0.84 -15.97
N LYS A 105 -20.37 -1.93 -16.63
CA LYS A 105 -21.62 -1.95 -17.39
C LYS A 105 -22.84 -1.68 -16.51
N ALA A 106 -22.91 -2.33 -15.35
CA ALA A 106 -24.02 -2.13 -14.42
C ALA A 106 -24.10 -0.69 -13.92
N HIS A 107 -22.97 -0.09 -13.54
CA HIS A 107 -22.91 1.30 -13.06
C HIS A 107 -23.17 2.31 -14.17
N ALA A 108 -22.77 2.02 -15.42
CA ALA A 108 -23.11 2.86 -16.57
C ALA A 108 -24.61 2.86 -16.85
N GLU A 109 -25.30 1.73 -16.65
CA GLU A 109 -26.76 1.68 -16.78
C GLU A 109 -27.45 2.48 -15.65
N ILE A 110 -26.96 2.40 -14.41
CA ILE A 110 -27.45 3.24 -13.32
C ILE A 110 -27.27 4.73 -13.66
N LEU A 111 -26.09 5.11 -14.14
CA LEU A 111 -25.79 6.47 -14.56
C LEU A 111 -26.72 6.94 -15.70
N LYS A 112 -26.94 6.08 -16.70
CA LYS A 112 -27.90 6.34 -17.79
C LYS A 112 -29.28 6.68 -17.25
N GLN A 113 -29.82 5.85 -16.35
CA GLN A 113 -31.15 6.06 -15.78
C GLN A 113 -31.21 7.38 -14.99
N LYS A 114 -30.18 7.70 -14.20
CA LYS A 114 -30.09 8.97 -13.47
C LYS A 114 -30.09 10.18 -14.42
N ILE A 115 -29.34 10.14 -15.52
CA ILE A 115 -29.34 11.23 -16.52
C ILE A 115 -30.72 11.41 -17.15
N LEU A 116 -31.45 10.32 -17.41
CA LEU A 116 -32.79 10.39 -18.01
C LEU A 116 -33.82 11.01 -17.06
N VAL A 117 -33.69 10.80 -15.75
CA VAL A 117 -34.59 11.32 -14.72
C VAL A 117 -34.21 12.73 -14.28
N GLU A 118 -32.95 12.97 -13.95
CA GLU A 118 -32.47 14.19 -13.31
C GLU A 118 -31.88 15.20 -14.30
N GLY A 119 -31.47 14.74 -15.48
CA GLY A 119 -30.71 15.53 -16.46
C GLY A 119 -29.24 15.71 -16.09
N ILE A 120 -28.52 16.45 -16.93
CA ILE A 120 -27.17 16.97 -16.65
C ILE A 120 -27.31 18.32 -15.95
N LYS A 121 -26.53 18.55 -14.89
CA LYS A 121 -26.47 19.82 -14.15
C LYS A 121 -25.05 20.37 -14.22
N ASP A 122 -24.92 21.66 -14.50
CA ASP A 122 -23.64 22.39 -14.54
C ASP A 122 -22.55 21.70 -15.37
N SER A 123 -22.94 21.08 -16.49
CA SER A 123 -22.06 20.31 -17.38
C SER A 123 -21.32 19.14 -16.69
N ASN A 124 -21.94 18.54 -15.65
CA ASN A 124 -21.43 17.38 -14.92
C ASN A 124 -22.44 16.23 -14.91
N PHE A 125 -21.92 15.00 -14.93
CA PHE A 125 -22.72 13.79 -14.75
C PHE A 125 -23.34 13.75 -13.35
N PRO A 126 -24.56 13.20 -13.17
CA PRO A 126 -25.09 12.93 -11.85
C PRO A 126 -24.23 11.86 -11.15
N PHE A 127 -24.19 11.92 -9.83
CA PHE A 127 -23.49 10.95 -8.99
C PHE A 127 -24.00 9.54 -9.26
N VAL A 128 -23.12 8.56 -9.43
CA VAL A 128 -23.50 7.16 -9.61
C VAL A 128 -23.72 6.49 -8.25
N GLY A 129 -22.90 6.84 -7.26
CA GLY A 129 -22.92 6.29 -5.91
C GLY A 129 -23.83 7.03 -4.94
N LYS A 130 -23.66 6.74 -3.64
CA LYS A 130 -24.22 7.58 -2.57
C LYS A 130 -23.32 8.80 -2.42
N PRO A 131 -23.86 10.02 -2.30
CA PRO A 131 -23.03 11.18 -2.02
C PRO A 131 -22.39 11.02 -0.64
N VAL A 132 -21.07 11.03 -0.58
CA VAL A 132 -20.30 11.09 0.67
C VAL A 132 -19.89 12.54 0.87
N THR A 133 -20.23 13.11 2.03
CA THR A 133 -19.82 14.48 2.36
C THR A 133 -18.41 14.41 2.93
N THR A 134 -17.47 15.03 2.23
CA THR A 134 -16.08 15.18 2.67
C THR A 134 -15.80 16.65 2.99
N ASP A 135 -14.70 16.95 3.67
CA ASP A 135 -14.27 18.34 3.94
C ASP A 135 -14.03 19.14 2.64
N ASP A 136 -13.73 18.44 1.53
CA ASP A 136 -13.56 19.01 0.18
C ASP A 136 -14.88 19.11 -0.62
N GLY A 137 -16.02 18.75 -0.02
CA GLY A 137 -17.34 18.74 -0.66
C GLY A 137 -17.92 17.34 -0.87
N GLN A 138 -18.98 17.24 -1.68
CA GLN A 138 -19.64 15.96 -1.97
C GLN A 138 -18.90 15.19 -3.06
N LYS A 139 -18.55 13.92 -2.79
CA LYS A 139 -17.95 12.99 -3.75
C LYS A 139 -18.83 11.76 -3.95
N ASP A 140 -18.63 11.07 -5.08
CA ASP A 140 -19.20 9.75 -5.31
C ASP A 140 -18.65 8.76 -4.27
N SER A 141 -19.47 7.80 -3.83
CA SER A 141 -19.01 6.67 -3.02
C SER A 141 -18.16 5.66 -3.81
N PHE A 142 -17.74 5.99 -5.02
CA PHE A 142 -16.86 5.18 -5.86
C PHE A 142 -15.58 5.97 -6.10
N ASN A 143 -14.45 5.29 -6.32
CA ASN A 143 -13.22 6.00 -6.66
C ASN A 143 -13.29 6.65 -8.06
N ASP A 144 -12.45 7.68 -8.25
CA ASP A 144 -12.46 8.54 -9.43
C ASP A 144 -12.09 7.76 -10.71
N GLU A 145 -11.18 6.79 -10.61
CA GLU A 145 -10.77 5.92 -11.70
C GLU A 145 -11.95 5.09 -12.22
N HIS A 146 -12.71 4.45 -11.33
CA HIS A 146 -13.89 3.69 -11.70
C HIS A 146 -14.96 4.56 -12.34
N ILE A 147 -15.22 5.74 -11.76
CA ILE A 147 -16.18 6.70 -12.33
C ILE A 147 -15.76 7.11 -13.75
N ALA A 148 -14.46 7.33 -14.01
CA ALA A 148 -13.96 7.64 -15.34
C ALA A 148 -14.23 6.51 -16.35
N TRP A 149 -14.01 5.25 -15.94
CA TRP A 149 -14.34 4.08 -16.77
C TRP A 149 -15.85 3.96 -17.06
N VAL A 150 -16.70 4.19 -16.05
CA VAL A 150 -18.17 4.17 -16.18
C VAL A 150 -18.66 5.26 -17.13
N GLN A 151 -18.19 6.49 -16.94
CA GLN A 151 -18.52 7.62 -17.81
C GLN A 151 -18.06 7.35 -19.25
N ARG A 152 -16.82 6.86 -19.43
CA ARG A 152 -16.30 6.54 -20.75
C ARG A 152 -17.14 5.46 -21.44
N TYR A 153 -17.44 4.36 -20.75
CA TYR A 153 -18.26 3.28 -21.30
C TYR A 153 -19.64 3.78 -21.75
N LEU A 154 -20.30 4.59 -20.92
CA LEU A 154 -21.60 5.17 -21.26
C LEU A 154 -21.53 6.01 -22.54
N ILE A 155 -20.47 6.83 -22.67
CA ILE A 155 -20.29 7.73 -23.81
C ILE A 155 -19.94 6.97 -25.10
N GLU A 156 -19.16 5.89 -25.03
CA GLU A 156 -18.87 5.06 -26.22
C GLU A 156 -20.07 4.23 -26.66
N ASN A 157 -21.06 4.02 -25.78
CA ASN A 157 -22.29 3.25 -26.06
C ASN A 157 -23.56 4.12 -26.00
N VAL A 158 -23.43 5.43 -26.17
CA VAL A 158 -24.54 6.39 -26.05
C VAL A 158 -25.53 6.21 -27.19
N ASP A 159 -26.83 6.16 -26.87
CA ASP A 159 -27.91 6.19 -27.89
C ASP A 159 -28.33 7.63 -28.21
N THR A 160 -29.09 7.82 -29.30
CA THR A 160 -29.51 9.16 -29.76
C THR A 160 -30.34 9.93 -28.73
N GLN A 161 -31.10 9.23 -27.87
CA GLN A 161 -31.89 9.88 -26.83
C GLN A 161 -30.99 10.44 -25.74
N LEU A 162 -30.02 9.65 -25.30
CA LEU A 162 -29.07 10.03 -24.27
C LEU A 162 -28.08 11.09 -24.79
N GLU A 163 -27.66 11.01 -26.05
CA GLU A 163 -26.80 12.00 -26.70
C GLU A 163 -27.39 13.42 -26.63
N ARG A 164 -28.70 13.55 -26.89
CA ARG A 164 -29.42 14.84 -26.77
C ARG A 164 -29.47 15.38 -25.34
N ARG A 165 -29.50 14.49 -24.34
CA ARG A 165 -29.53 14.86 -22.91
C ARG A 165 -28.16 15.27 -22.40
N ILE A 166 -27.10 14.59 -22.85
CA ILE A 166 -25.73 14.84 -22.41
C ILE A 166 -25.15 16.08 -23.12
N GLY A 167 -25.41 16.21 -24.42
CA GLY A 167 -24.85 17.26 -25.25
C GLY A 167 -23.44 16.93 -25.75
N THR A 168 -23.14 17.37 -26.98
CA THR A 168 -21.89 17.06 -27.70
C THR A 168 -20.65 17.57 -26.98
N GLU A 169 -20.74 18.71 -26.28
CA GLU A 169 -19.62 19.29 -25.54
C GLU A 169 -19.13 18.36 -24.42
N LEU A 170 -20.05 17.88 -23.57
CA LEU A 170 -19.70 16.99 -22.46
C LEU A 170 -19.24 15.61 -22.97
N ILE A 171 -19.82 15.13 -24.07
CA ILE A 171 -19.35 13.91 -24.76
C ILE A 171 -17.89 14.07 -25.19
N ASN A 172 -17.56 15.14 -25.91
CA ASN A 172 -16.20 15.39 -26.40
C ASN A 172 -15.21 15.61 -25.24
N LYS A 173 -15.61 16.36 -24.21
CA LYS A 173 -14.81 16.56 -22.99
C LYS A 173 -14.53 15.23 -22.29
N THR A 174 -15.54 14.37 -22.17
CA THR A 174 -15.35 13.04 -21.57
C THR A 174 -14.46 12.18 -22.45
N LYS A 175 -14.60 12.30 -23.78
CA LYS A 175 -13.76 11.58 -24.74
C LYS A 175 -12.30 12.02 -24.76
N SER A 176 -12.02 13.27 -24.42
CA SER A 176 -10.66 13.80 -24.36
C SER A 176 -9.96 13.58 -23.02
N LYS A 177 -10.68 13.19 -21.96
CA LYS A 177 -10.05 12.86 -20.67
C LYS A 177 -9.19 11.61 -20.84
N GLU A 178 -7.94 11.68 -20.38
CA GLU A 178 -7.06 10.53 -20.31
C GLU A 178 -7.67 9.47 -19.39
N LEU A 179 -7.65 8.22 -19.84
CA LEU A 179 -8.08 7.06 -19.07
C LEU A 179 -6.89 6.14 -18.92
N THR A 180 -6.75 5.51 -17.76
CA THR A 180 -5.64 4.59 -17.47
C THR A 180 -6.16 3.27 -16.95
N TYR A 181 -5.34 2.24 -17.09
CA TYR A 181 -5.50 0.96 -16.40
C TYR A 181 -4.13 0.51 -15.88
N CYS A 182 -4.14 -0.39 -14.91
CA CYS A 182 -2.93 -0.94 -14.33
C CYS A 182 -2.70 -2.39 -14.77
N GLN A 183 -1.44 -2.76 -14.95
CA GLN A 183 -1.00 -4.13 -15.22
C GLN A 183 -0.03 -4.58 -14.13
N LEU A 184 -0.20 -5.77 -13.58
CA LEU A 184 0.84 -6.39 -12.77
C LEU A 184 1.85 -7.03 -13.71
N VAL A 185 3.08 -6.52 -13.69
CA VAL A 185 4.19 -7.01 -14.51
C VAL A 185 5.16 -7.76 -13.63
N CYS A 186 5.64 -8.92 -14.10
CA CYS A 186 6.74 -9.67 -13.51
C CYS A 186 7.81 -9.91 -14.57
N ALA A 187 9.08 -9.77 -14.22
CA ALA A 187 10.19 -9.99 -15.14
C ALA A 187 11.44 -10.53 -14.43
N PRO A 188 12.30 -11.29 -15.12
CA PRO A 188 13.61 -11.67 -14.59
C PRO A 188 14.52 -10.45 -14.41
N THR A 189 15.26 -10.38 -13.32
CA THR A 189 16.28 -9.35 -13.05
C THR A 189 17.38 -9.39 -14.11
N ALA A 190 17.78 -10.59 -14.55
CA ALA A 190 18.84 -10.77 -15.57
C ALA A 190 18.42 -10.30 -16.97
N ASN A 191 17.12 -10.26 -17.26
CA ASN A 191 16.59 -9.77 -18.53
C ASN A 191 15.26 -9.01 -18.32
N PRO A 192 15.34 -7.74 -17.87
CA PRO A 192 14.14 -6.95 -17.51
C PRO A 192 13.17 -6.66 -18.67
N ASN A 193 13.57 -6.97 -19.90
CA ASN A 193 12.74 -6.84 -21.09
C ASN A 193 11.83 -8.05 -21.30
N GLU A 194 12.11 -9.20 -20.68
CA GLU A 194 11.27 -10.40 -20.71
C GLU A 194 10.10 -10.25 -19.72
N ARG A 195 9.17 -9.36 -20.05
CA ARG A 195 8.06 -8.97 -19.19
C ARG A 195 6.87 -9.90 -19.40
N LYS A 196 6.32 -10.41 -18.29
CA LYS A 196 5.05 -11.13 -18.25
C LYS A 196 3.99 -10.28 -17.56
N ILE A 197 2.86 -10.08 -18.22
CA ILE A 197 1.67 -9.47 -17.62
C ILE A 197 0.90 -10.56 -16.89
N LEU A 198 0.73 -10.42 -15.58
CA LEU A 198 0.07 -11.39 -14.71
C LEU A 198 -1.37 -11.01 -14.38
N ALA A 199 -1.67 -9.71 -14.34
CA ALA A 199 -2.99 -9.18 -14.07
C ALA A 199 -3.20 -7.87 -14.82
N THR A 200 -4.45 -7.54 -15.10
CA THR A 200 -4.89 -6.23 -15.60
C THR A 200 -6.06 -5.77 -14.75
N SER A 201 -6.13 -4.47 -14.44
CA SER A 201 -7.17 -3.89 -13.59
C SER A 201 -7.45 -2.45 -13.99
N SER A 202 -8.70 -2.00 -13.92
CA SER A 202 -9.05 -0.57 -13.99
C SER A 202 -8.69 0.18 -12.71
N GLN A 203 -8.33 -0.54 -11.65
CA GLN A 203 -7.98 -0.02 -10.32
C GLN A 203 -6.46 0.01 -10.13
N GLN A 204 -5.97 0.97 -9.33
CA GLN A 204 -4.56 1.04 -9.00
C GLN A 204 -4.12 -0.18 -8.15
N LEU A 205 -2.89 -0.64 -8.41
CA LEU A 205 -2.27 -1.76 -7.71
C LEU A 205 -1.28 -1.26 -6.65
N TRP A 206 -1.27 -1.93 -5.50
CA TRP A 206 -0.55 -1.50 -4.31
C TRP A 206 0.27 -2.64 -3.69
N ARG A 207 1.41 -2.26 -3.09
CA ARG A 207 2.24 -3.09 -2.19
C ARG A 207 2.57 -4.49 -2.71
N ILE A 208 3.10 -4.60 -3.92
CA ILE A 208 3.39 -5.91 -4.50
C ILE A 208 4.40 -6.65 -3.61
N ARG A 209 4.21 -7.96 -3.42
CA ARG A 209 5.08 -8.83 -2.61
C ARG A 209 5.15 -10.23 -3.19
N PHE A 210 6.36 -10.79 -3.28
CA PHE A 210 6.54 -12.22 -3.53
C PHE A 210 6.32 -13.02 -2.23
N SER A 211 5.84 -14.26 -2.38
CA SER A 211 5.96 -15.26 -1.32
C SER A 211 7.44 -15.61 -1.05
N PRO A 212 7.79 -16.08 0.15
CA PRO A 212 9.16 -16.51 0.47
C PRO A 212 9.79 -17.51 -0.50
N ASP A 213 8.97 -18.35 -1.15
CA ASP A 213 9.38 -19.32 -2.16
C ASP A 213 9.32 -18.79 -3.62
N SER A 214 8.98 -17.51 -3.82
CA SER A 214 8.80 -16.85 -5.12
C SER A 214 7.70 -17.45 -6.02
N ARG A 215 6.85 -18.35 -5.51
CA ARG A 215 5.81 -19.03 -6.30
C ARG A 215 4.49 -18.27 -6.39
N LEU A 216 4.28 -17.27 -5.55
CA LEU A 216 3.10 -16.42 -5.56
C LEU A 216 3.50 -14.95 -5.50
N ILE A 217 2.65 -14.10 -6.07
CA ILE A 217 2.72 -12.65 -5.92
C ILE A 217 1.40 -12.16 -5.33
N ALA A 218 1.49 -11.46 -4.21
CA ALA A 218 0.40 -10.74 -3.58
C ALA A 218 0.41 -9.27 -3.97
N TYR A 219 -0.78 -8.70 -4.16
CA TYR A 219 -0.97 -7.27 -4.40
C TYR A 219 -2.33 -6.81 -3.85
N GLY A 220 -2.39 -5.58 -3.36
CA GLY A 220 -3.66 -4.89 -3.10
C GLY A 220 -4.17 -4.18 -4.35
N ALA A 221 -5.47 -4.10 -4.53
CA ALA A 221 -6.11 -3.24 -5.53
C ALA A 221 -7.11 -2.32 -4.85
N ASP A 222 -7.25 -1.09 -5.36
CA ASP A 222 -8.29 -0.19 -4.86
C ASP A 222 -9.67 -0.82 -5.06
N ARG A 223 -10.53 -0.67 -4.05
CA ARG A 223 -11.91 -1.10 -4.14
C ARG A 223 -12.69 -0.11 -4.99
N ILE A 224 -13.58 -0.65 -5.81
CA ILE A 224 -14.49 0.18 -6.60
C ILE A 224 -15.38 1.04 -5.70
N ASN A 225 -15.82 0.49 -4.56
CA ASN A 225 -16.90 1.03 -3.70
C ASN A 225 -16.45 2.06 -2.64
N GLY A 226 -15.47 2.90 -2.95
CA GLY A 226 -15.08 4.01 -2.08
C GLY A 226 -13.63 4.41 -2.30
N SER A 227 -13.17 5.44 -1.59
CA SER A 227 -11.75 5.71 -1.54
C SER A 227 -11.05 4.64 -0.69
N ALA A 228 -9.78 4.34 -0.96
CA ALA A 228 -9.01 3.41 -0.14
C ALA A 228 -9.02 3.76 1.36
N TRP A 229 -9.22 5.03 1.69
CA TRP A 229 -9.35 5.54 3.05
C TRP A 229 -10.61 5.06 3.76
N ASP A 230 -11.69 4.83 3.04
CA ASP A 230 -13.03 4.54 3.60
C ASP A 230 -13.40 3.06 3.52
N VAL A 231 -12.73 2.30 2.64
CA VAL A 231 -13.11 0.92 2.33
C VAL A 231 -11.96 -0.08 2.26
N GLY A 232 -10.71 0.37 2.36
CA GLY A 232 -9.52 -0.47 2.27
C GLY A 232 -9.25 -0.99 0.86
N TYR A 233 -8.59 -2.13 0.77
CA TYR A 233 -8.09 -2.74 -0.48
C TYR A 233 -8.66 -4.13 -0.69
N ASP A 234 -8.80 -4.55 -1.94
CA ASP A 234 -9.01 -5.97 -2.26
C ASP A 234 -7.64 -6.65 -2.41
N LEU A 235 -7.39 -7.69 -1.60
CA LEU A 235 -6.13 -8.44 -1.60
C LEU A 235 -6.20 -9.60 -2.60
N TYR A 236 -5.28 -9.62 -3.56
CA TYR A 236 -5.20 -10.64 -4.60
C TYR A 236 -3.91 -11.45 -4.55
N LEU A 237 -3.97 -12.67 -5.08
CA LEU A 237 -2.83 -13.52 -5.38
C LEU A 237 -2.80 -13.93 -6.85
N VAL A 238 -1.60 -14.02 -7.41
CA VAL A 238 -1.37 -14.61 -8.72
C VAL A 238 -0.07 -15.44 -8.75
N PRO A 239 -0.07 -16.65 -9.32
CA PRO A 239 1.16 -17.39 -9.56
C PRO A 239 1.88 -16.86 -10.82
N PRO A 240 3.17 -16.49 -10.76
CA PRO A 240 3.89 -15.94 -11.89
C PRO A 240 4.16 -16.98 -12.99
N THR A 241 4.16 -18.28 -12.68
CA THR A 241 4.48 -19.36 -13.62
C THR A 241 3.25 -20.07 -14.19
N GLU A 242 2.11 -20.02 -13.49
CA GLU A 242 0.88 -20.70 -13.88
C GLU A 242 -0.05 -19.73 -14.61
N ASN A 243 -0.96 -20.25 -15.44
CA ASN A 243 -1.95 -19.43 -16.14
C ASN A 243 -3.27 -19.41 -15.35
N ILE A 244 -3.19 -19.05 -14.07
CA ILE A 244 -4.35 -18.92 -13.19
C ILE A 244 -4.67 -17.43 -13.06
N PRO A 245 -5.93 -17.01 -13.31
CA PRO A 245 -6.32 -15.62 -13.11
C PRO A 245 -6.11 -15.16 -11.67
N PRO A 246 -5.97 -13.85 -11.42
CA PRO A 246 -5.86 -13.33 -10.07
C PRO A 246 -7.00 -13.81 -9.17
N THR A 247 -6.63 -14.32 -8.01
CA THR A 247 -7.54 -14.90 -7.01
C THR A 247 -7.70 -13.92 -5.86
N LEU A 248 -8.93 -13.49 -5.59
CA LEU A 248 -9.27 -12.65 -4.45
C LEU A 248 -9.10 -13.45 -3.15
N VAL A 249 -8.18 -13.01 -2.29
CA VAL A 249 -7.95 -13.59 -0.96
C VAL A 249 -8.98 -13.05 0.02
N ALA A 250 -9.14 -11.73 0.06
CA ALA A 250 -10.08 -11.06 0.94
C ALA A 250 -10.40 -9.66 0.41
N PRO A 251 -11.66 -9.22 0.49
CA PRO A 251 -12.01 -7.82 0.25
C PRO A 251 -11.72 -6.96 1.50
N ALA A 252 -11.68 -5.65 1.30
CA ALA A 252 -11.64 -4.64 2.37
C ALA A 252 -10.49 -4.80 3.37
N THR A 253 -9.30 -5.24 2.94
CA THR A 253 -8.15 -5.38 3.83
C THR A 253 -7.41 -4.06 4.03
N ALA A 254 -6.60 -3.99 5.08
CA ALA A 254 -5.55 -3.00 5.16
C ALA A 254 -4.52 -3.23 4.04
N ILE A 255 -3.70 -2.21 3.77
CA ILE A 255 -2.60 -2.30 2.82
C ILE A 255 -1.57 -3.33 3.30
N GLY A 256 -1.46 -3.56 4.61
CA GLY A 256 -0.51 -4.46 5.23
C GLY A 256 -0.90 -5.92 5.19
N TYR A 257 -0.05 -6.73 4.56
CA TYR A 257 -0.11 -8.18 4.60
C TYR A 257 1.29 -8.80 4.53
N ALA A 258 1.38 -10.06 4.95
CA ALA A 258 2.59 -10.85 4.90
C ALA A 258 2.30 -12.34 4.70
N PHE A 259 3.11 -13.01 3.90
CA PHE A 259 3.08 -14.47 3.79
C PHE A 259 3.69 -15.13 5.02
N THR A 260 3.17 -16.30 5.40
CA THR A 260 3.86 -17.18 6.34
C THR A 260 5.25 -17.56 5.80
N PRO A 261 6.24 -17.84 6.66
CA PRO A 261 7.58 -18.23 6.23
C PRO A 261 7.62 -19.44 5.28
N ASP A 262 6.64 -20.34 5.38
CA ASP A 262 6.50 -21.53 4.52
C ASP A 262 5.72 -21.27 3.22
N SER A 263 5.30 -20.03 2.97
CA SER A 263 4.51 -19.59 1.79
C SER A 263 3.12 -20.20 1.67
N ARG A 264 2.59 -20.86 2.71
CA ARG A 264 1.30 -21.58 2.63
C ARG A 264 0.08 -20.74 2.97
N ALA A 265 0.26 -19.69 3.76
CA ALA A 265 -0.80 -18.79 4.18
C ALA A 265 -0.37 -17.32 4.07
N ILE A 266 -1.35 -16.43 4.17
CA ILE A 266 -1.15 -14.98 4.19
C ILE A 266 -1.92 -14.38 5.36
N ALA A 267 -1.25 -13.53 6.13
CA ALA A 267 -1.87 -12.73 7.18
C ALA A 267 -2.17 -11.32 6.69
N TYR A 268 -3.31 -10.79 7.08
CA TYR A 268 -3.79 -9.44 6.78
C TYR A 268 -4.74 -8.95 7.87
N LEU A 269 -5.03 -7.66 7.86
CA LEU A 269 -6.02 -7.05 8.74
C LEU A 269 -7.26 -6.69 7.93
N LYS A 270 -8.45 -6.96 8.46
CA LYS A 270 -9.73 -6.57 7.86
C LYS A 270 -10.62 -5.86 8.90
N PRO A 271 -11.49 -4.93 8.52
CA PRO A 271 -12.53 -4.39 9.39
C PRO A 271 -13.65 -5.43 9.61
N GLU A 272 -14.45 -5.24 10.66
CA GLU A 272 -15.67 -6.04 10.85
C GLU A 272 -16.78 -5.72 9.82
N GLY A 273 -16.80 -4.48 9.30
CA GLY A 273 -17.77 -4.01 8.31
C GLY A 273 -17.13 -3.59 7.00
N GLU A 274 -17.86 -3.72 5.88
CA GLU A 274 -17.34 -3.39 4.53
C GLU A 274 -17.15 -1.90 4.27
N PHE A 275 -17.81 -1.06 5.07
CA PHE A 275 -17.72 0.39 5.03
C PHE A 275 -17.36 0.87 6.43
N PHE A 276 -16.42 1.80 6.50
CA PHE A 276 -16.06 2.44 7.76
C PHE A 276 -15.80 3.92 7.52
N ASP A 277 -16.03 4.72 8.55
CA ASP A 277 -15.62 6.11 8.53
C ASP A 277 -14.15 6.16 8.93
N ALA A 278 -13.28 6.58 8.00
CA ALA A 278 -11.85 6.75 8.21
C ALA A 278 -11.54 7.65 9.43
N GLN A 279 -12.49 8.51 9.81
CA GLN A 279 -12.40 9.41 10.96
C GLN A 279 -12.85 8.77 12.27
N THR A 280 -13.18 7.47 12.28
CA THR A 280 -13.62 6.76 13.48
C THR A 280 -12.80 5.49 13.70
N PRO A 281 -12.41 5.19 14.96
CA PRO A 281 -11.78 3.92 15.29
C PRO A 281 -12.71 2.77 14.87
N THR A 282 -12.22 1.93 13.97
CA THR A 282 -12.98 0.79 13.44
C THR A 282 -12.46 -0.48 14.09
N LEU A 283 -13.35 -1.37 14.54
CA LEU A 283 -12.94 -2.70 14.98
C LEU A 283 -12.65 -3.57 13.77
N GLY A 284 -11.64 -4.40 13.89
CA GLY A 284 -11.29 -5.37 12.87
C GLY A 284 -10.63 -6.61 13.46
N SER A 285 -10.11 -7.45 12.58
CA SER A 285 -9.46 -8.70 12.93
C SER A 285 -8.15 -8.87 12.18
N LEU A 286 -7.14 -9.39 12.87
CA LEU A 286 -5.99 -10.05 12.28
C LEU A 286 -6.44 -11.44 11.81
N VAL A 287 -6.29 -11.70 10.52
CA VAL A 287 -6.73 -12.94 9.88
C VAL A 287 -5.55 -13.61 9.22
N GLU A 288 -5.41 -14.91 9.41
CA GLU A 288 -4.56 -15.76 8.58
C GLU A 288 -5.44 -16.59 7.65
N ARG A 289 -5.15 -16.57 6.35
CA ARG A 289 -5.84 -17.42 5.37
C ARG A 289 -4.85 -18.37 4.72
N THR A 290 -5.17 -19.66 4.74
CA THR A 290 -4.43 -20.66 3.95
C THR A 290 -4.68 -20.40 2.47
N VAL A 291 -3.63 -20.36 1.66
CA VAL A 291 -3.74 -20.08 0.21
C VAL A 291 -3.17 -21.20 -0.64
N ILE A 292 -2.32 -22.07 -0.08
CA ILE A 292 -1.76 -23.24 -0.77
C ILE A 292 -2.18 -24.53 -0.08
N ASP A 293 -2.59 -25.52 -0.87
CA ASP A 293 -2.92 -26.87 -0.40
C ASP A 293 -1.65 -27.68 -0.02
N PRO A 294 -1.77 -28.85 0.64
CA PRO A 294 -0.62 -29.71 0.95
C PRO A 294 0.19 -30.20 -0.25
N ASN A 295 -0.35 -30.11 -1.47
CA ASN A 295 0.34 -30.50 -2.71
C ASN A 295 1.01 -29.29 -3.41
N GLY A 296 0.99 -28.11 -2.81
CA GLY A 296 1.60 -26.92 -3.38
C GLY A 296 0.75 -26.21 -4.43
N ARG A 297 -0.57 -26.46 -4.49
CA ARG A 297 -1.51 -25.82 -5.44
C ARG A 297 -2.25 -24.67 -4.78
N LEU A 298 -2.51 -23.61 -5.55
CA LEU A 298 -3.32 -22.48 -5.11
C LEU A 298 -4.77 -22.92 -4.84
N LEU A 299 -5.28 -22.61 -3.66
CA LEU A 299 -6.66 -22.84 -3.25
C LEU A 299 -7.56 -21.75 -3.84
N ALA A 300 -7.97 -21.95 -5.09
CA ALA A 300 -8.80 -21.01 -5.84
C ALA A 300 -9.98 -21.72 -6.51
N SER A 301 -11.15 -21.06 -6.53
CA SER A 301 -12.30 -21.46 -7.34
C SER A 301 -12.85 -20.25 -8.09
N PRO A 302 -13.59 -20.45 -9.20
CA PRO A 302 -14.34 -19.37 -9.82
C PRO A 302 -15.23 -18.69 -8.78
N ALA A 303 -15.29 -17.36 -8.81
CA ALA A 303 -16.20 -16.60 -7.97
C ALA A 303 -17.64 -16.96 -8.34
N GLU A 304 -18.48 -17.21 -7.33
CA GLU A 304 -19.92 -17.28 -7.58
C GLU A 304 -20.42 -15.90 -8.05
N SER A 305 -21.44 -15.89 -8.91
CA SER A 305 -22.03 -14.65 -9.41
C SER A 305 -23.25 -14.30 -8.56
N ASP A 306 -23.04 -14.00 -7.29
CA ASP A 306 -24.09 -13.78 -6.29
C ASP A 306 -24.60 -12.33 -6.23
N GLY A 307 -24.02 -11.39 -6.97
CA GLY A 307 -24.49 -10.00 -6.97
C GLY A 307 -23.64 -9.06 -7.82
N ASN A 308 -24.06 -7.80 -7.92
CA ASN A 308 -23.54 -6.83 -8.88
C ASN A 308 -22.16 -6.21 -8.54
N ASP A 309 -21.56 -6.52 -7.39
CA ASP A 309 -20.49 -5.67 -6.85
C ASP A 309 -19.11 -6.36 -6.75
N SER A 310 -19.01 -7.68 -6.94
CA SER A 310 -17.72 -8.37 -6.94
C SER A 310 -17.03 -8.25 -8.30
N THR A 311 -15.79 -7.77 -8.28
CA THR A 311 -14.92 -7.67 -9.46
C THR A 311 -14.09 -8.94 -9.70
N ALA A 312 -14.02 -9.82 -8.70
CA ALA A 312 -13.17 -10.98 -8.72
C ALA A 312 -13.72 -12.07 -9.65
N VAL A 313 -12.83 -12.68 -10.42
CA VAL A 313 -13.14 -13.84 -11.28
C VAL A 313 -12.91 -15.15 -10.53
N TYR A 314 -11.93 -15.16 -9.62
CA TYR A 314 -11.59 -16.28 -8.74
C TYR A 314 -11.52 -15.79 -7.29
N VAL A 315 -11.90 -16.66 -6.36
CA VAL A 315 -11.84 -16.42 -4.92
C VAL A 315 -11.05 -17.53 -4.23
N CYS A 316 -10.33 -17.17 -3.17
CA CYS A 316 -9.57 -18.11 -2.37
C CYS A 316 -10.51 -18.94 -1.49
N THR A 317 -10.44 -20.26 -1.62
CA THR A 317 -11.28 -21.22 -0.87
C THR A 317 -10.63 -21.74 0.39
N GLY A 318 -9.38 -21.34 0.66
CA GLY A 318 -8.67 -21.79 1.85
C GLY A 318 -9.25 -21.20 3.12
N ILE A 319 -9.08 -21.94 4.22
CA ILE A 319 -9.64 -21.62 5.53
C ILE A 319 -9.02 -20.29 6.02
N ALA A 320 -9.90 -19.41 6.50
CA ALA A 320 -9.53 -18.18 7.18
C ALA A 320 -9.73 -18.34 8.69
N THR A 321 -8.70 -18.02 9.47
CA THR A 321 -8.69 -18.08 10.93
C THR A 321 -8.51 -16.67 11.47
N GLU A 322 -9.42 -16.23 12.33
CA GLU A 322 -9.29 -14.96 13.04
C GLU A 322 -8.42 -15.18 14.28
N LEU A 323 -7.32 -14.44 14.38
CA LEU A 323 -6.29 -14.64 15.39
C LEU A 323 -6.40 -13.63 16.53
N ALA A 324 -6.78 -12.38 16.22
CA ALA A 324 -6.88 -11.31 17.20
C ALA A 324 -7.86 -10.22 16.73
N GLY A 325 -8.57 -9.59 17.67
CA GLY A 325 -9.29 -8.34 17.43
C GLY A 325 -8.34 -7.15 17.45
N VAL A 326 -8.55 -6.17 16.58
CA VAL A 326 -7.67 -5.00 16.42
C VAL A 326 -8.46 -3.70 16.31
N LEU A 327 -7.80 -2.57 16.58
CA LEU A 327 -8.24 -1.27 16.07
C LEU A 327 -7.73 -1.17 14.64
N TYR A 328 -8.64 -1.34 13.70
CA TYR A 328 -8.38 -1.36 12.27
C TYR A 328 -8.19 0.05 11.72
N HIS A 329 -7.21 0.16 10.83
CA HIS A 329 -7.00 1.29 9.96
C HIS A 329 -6.46 0.76 8.62
N PRO A 330 -6.87 1.32 7.46
CA PRO A 330 -6.50 0.81 6.13
C PRO A 330 -4.98 0.81 5.89
N TRP A 331 -4.24 1.55 6.69
CA TRP A 331 -2.78 1.71 6.58
C TRP A 331 -2.01 0.89 7.63
N THR A 332 -2.67 -0.04 8.32
CA THR A 332 -1.98 -0.94 9.23
C THR A 332 -1.05 -1.91 8.50
N HIS A 333 0.02 -2.32 9.17
CA HIS A 333 1.06 -3.19 8.62
C HIS A 333 1.04 -4.56 9.30
N VAL A 334 1.38 -5.60 8.53
CA VAL A 334 1.57 -6.96 9.04
C VAL A 334 2.91 -7.50 8.51
N SER A 335 3.64 -8.22 9.36
CA SER A 335 4.91 -8.87 9.04
C SER A 335 5.04 -10.19 9.80
N TYR A 336 5.60 -11.21 9.16
CA TYR A 336 5.90 -12.50 9.79
C TYR A 336 7.34 -12.53 10.31
N ALA A 337 7.50 -13.03 11.52
CA ALA A 337 8.77 -13.53 12.00
C ALA A 337 8.99 -14.97 11.52
N ARG A 338 10.25 -15.41 11.50
CA ARG A 338 10.62 -16.77 11.08
C ARG A 338 10.08 -17.87 11.98
N ASP A 339 9.78 -17.54 13.23
CA ASP A 339 9.20 -18.45 14.22
C ASP A 339 7.67 -18.46 14.20
N ASN A 340 7.06 -17.98 13.10
CA ASN A 340 5.62 -17.90 12.86
C ASN A 340 4.87 -16.93 13.78
N ARG A 341 5.55 -16.09 14.54
CA ARG A 341 4.92 -14.95 15.21
C ARG A 341 4.54 -13.88 14.20
N ILE A 342 3.39 -13.26 14.39
CA ILE A 342 2.90 -12.19 13.51
C ILE A 342 3.08 -10.85 14.22
N PHE A 343 3.83 -9.94 13.62
CA PHE A 343 3.95 -8.57 14.06
C PHE A 343 2.99 -7.71 13.27
N PHE A 344 2.21 -6.87 13.94
CA PHE A 344 1.25 -6.01 13.27
C PHE A 344 1.10 -4.67 13.98
N THR A 345 0.72 -3.63 13.25
CA THR A 345 0.37 -2.35 13.86
C THR A 345 -1.11 -2.28 14.17
N SER A 346 -1.42 -1.74 15.34
CA SER A 346 -2.76 -1.40 15.80
C SER A 346 -2.60 -0.28 16.84
N ALA A 347 -3.69 0.21 17.39
CA ALA A 347 -3.63 1.18 18.47
C ALA A 347 -3.94 0.60 19.84
N THR A 348 -3.43 1.28 20.87
CA THR A 348 -3.77 1.05 22.28
C THR A 348 -4.77 2.10 22.74
N MET A 349 -5.75 1.68 23.55
CA MET A 349 -6.70 2.57 24.21
C MET A 349 -6.88 2.13 25.66
N SER A 350 -6.66 3.05 26.60
CA SER A 350 -6.90 2.81 28.03
C SER A 350 -8.38 3.01 28.37
N LEU A 351 -8.95 2.15 29.20
CA LEU A 351 -10.33 2.27 29.68
C LEU A 351 -10.36 2.44 31.21
N PRO A 352 -11.10 3.43 31.74
CA PRO A 352 -11.86 4.44 31.01
C PRO A 352 -10.93 5.43 30.29
N SER A 353 -11.31 5.84 29.09
CA SER A 353 -10.57 6.84 28.31
C SER A 353 -11.11 8.24 28.64
N SER A 354 -10.20 9.20 28.85
CA SER A 354 -10.47 10.61 29.02
C SER A 354 -10.19 11.39 27.73
N ARG A 355 -10.60 12.66 27.70
CA ARG A 355 -10.33 13.58 26.56
C ARG A 355 -8.84 13.83 26.28
N ILE A 356 -7.96 13.48 27.22
CA ILE A 356 -6.52 13.72 27.15
C ILE A 356 -5.80 12.46 26.64
N ASP A 357 -6.45 11.28 26.72
CA ASP A 357 -5.86 10.02 26.29
C ASP A 357 -5.86 9.96 24.77
N THR A 358 -4.69 10.19 24.18
CA THR A 358 -4.49 10.01 22.75
C THR A 358 -4.35 8.53 22.42
N VAL A 359 -5.07 8.09 21.40
CA VAL A 359 -4.91 6.75 20.83
C VAL A 359 -3.50 6.66 20.27
N LYS A 360 -2.69 5.75 20.81
CA LYS A 360 -1.29 5.57 20.38
C LYS A 360 -1.17 4.31 19.53
N GLU A 361 -0.74 4.48 18.29
CA GLU A 361 -0.33 3.37 17.44
C GLU A 361 0.95 2.73 17.97
N THR A 362 1.01 1.40 17.92
CA THR A 362 2.17 0.63 18.33
C THR A 362 2.23 -0.68 17.55
N ILE A 363 3.30 -1.44 17.78
CA ILE A 363 3.49 -2.78 17.22
C ILE A 363 3.08 -3.81 18.27
N PHE A 364 2.22 -4.73 17.85
CA PHE A 364 1.82 -5.91 18.60
C PHE A 364 2.45 -7.16 17.98
N CYS A 365 2.57 -8.21 18.78
CA CYS A 365 2.96 -9.53 18.35
C CYS A 365 1.85 -10.52 18.73
N CYS A 366 1.39 -11.29 17.75
CA CYS A 366 0.53 -12.45 17.95
C CYS A 366 1.39 -13.72 17.86
N ASP A 367 1.45 -14.47 18.96
CA ASP A 367 1.99 -15.82 18.97
C ASP A 367 0.90 -16.79 18.47
N THR A 368 1.10 -17.33 17.27
CA THR A 368 0.13 -18.20 16.60
C THR A 368 -0.03 -19.56 17.28
N LEU A 369 0.92 -19.99 18.12
CA LEU A 369 0.85 -21.25 18.85
C LEU A 369 0.00 -21.13 20.11
N THR A 370 0.14 -20.01 20.83
CA THR A 370 -0.55 -19.79 22.11
C THR A 370 -1.80 -18.92 21.98
N GLY A 371 -1.95 -18.20 20.87
CA GLY A 371 -2.99 -17.17 20.69
C GLY A 371 -2.72 -15.89 21.51
N THR A 372 -1.55 -15.77 22.13
CA THR A 372 -1.23 -14.60 22.97
C THR A 372 -0.91 -13.40 22.10
N VAL A 373 -1.53 -12.26 22.43
CA VAL A 373 -1.22 -10.96 21.82
C VAL A 373 -0.55 -10.07 22.85
N SER A 374 0.61 -9.52 22.51
CA SER A 374 1.38 -8.63 23.38
C SER A 374 1.81 -7.36 22.66
N GLY A 375 1.80 -6.23 23.37
CA GLY A 375 2.42 -4.99 22.89
C GLY A 375 3.95 -5.13 22.97
N ILE A 376 4.64 -4.76 21.90
CA ILE A 376 6.09 -4.97 21.77
C ILE A 376 6.89 -3.72 22.11
N LEU A 377 6.41 -2.54 21.73
CA LEU A 377 7.19 -1.32 21.90
C LEU A 377 6.97 -0.71 23.29
N PRO A 378 8.05 -0.37 24.03
CA PRO A 378 7.95 0.45 25.22
C PRO A 378 7.52 1.88 24.87
N GLN A 379 7.03 2.63 25.87
CA GLN A 379 6.47 3.99 25.65
C GLN A 379 7.44 4.94 24.93
N PHE A 380 8.73 4.89 25.27
CA PHE A 380 9.75 5.71 24.60
C PHE A 380 9.88 5.39 23.10
N ALA A 381 9.81 4.12 22.70
CA ALA A 381 9.85 3.72 21.30
C ALA A 381 8.56 4.13 20.56
N ILE A 382 7.40 4.04 21.22
CA ILE A 382 6.13 4.55 20.69
C ILE A 382 6.25 6.05 20.42
N ASP A 383 6.71 6.82 21.41
CA ASP A 383 6.87 8.27 21.29
C ASP A 383 7.95 8.62 20.26
N PHE A 384 8.99 7.81 20.07
CA PHE A 384 9.98 8.00 19.00
C PHE A 384 9.34 7.89 17.61
N THR A 385 8.44 6.93 17.39
CA THR A 385 7.83 6.71 16.06
C THR A 385 6.88 7.83 15.63
N GLN A 386 6.28 8.57 16.56
CA GLN A 386 5.31 9.65 16.28
C GLN A 386 4.19 9.22 15.30
N GLY A 387 3.73 7.96 15.37
CA GLY A 387 2.70 7.41 14.48
C GLY A 387 3.22 6.77 13.18
N ASN A 388 4.53 6.80 12.93
CA ASN A 388 5.14 6.15 11.76
C ASN A 388 5.40 4.65 11.96
N CYS A 389 4.93 4.04 13.05
CA CYS A 389 5.22 2.64 13.35
C CYS A 389 4.69 1.66 12.29
N HIS A 390 3.70 2.05 11.47
CA HIS A 390 3.19 1.24 10.34
C HIS A 390 4.21 1.03 9.19
N LEU A 391 5.35 1.73 9.23
CA LEU A 391 6.45 1.57 8.28
C LEU A 391 7.58 0.66 8.82
N PHE A 392 7.35 -0.06 9.92
CA PHE A 392 8.38 -0.91 10.53
C PHE A 392 8.86 -2.03 9.60
N ALA A 393 10.09 -2.52 9.85
CA ALA A 393 10.64 -3.69 9.18
C ALA A 393 11.34 -4.63 10.17
N LEU A 394 11.04 -5.92 10.12
CA LEU A 394 11.71 -6.95 10.93
C LEU A 394 13.05 -7.33 10.32
N SER A 395 14.06 -7.52 11.15
CA SER A 395 15.34 -8.09 10.74
C SER A 395 15.16 -9.52 10.24
N HIS A 396 16.12 -9.98 9.43
CA HIS A 396 16.10 -11.33 8.88
C HIS A 396 16.01 -12.42 9.96
N ASP A 397 16.64 -12.24 11.12
CA ASP A 397 16.58 -13.14 12.28
C ASP A 397 15.36 -12.91 13.20
N SER A 398 14.52 -11.93 12.87
CA SER A 398 13.33 -11.51 13.62
C SER A 398 13.62 -11.07 15.07
N GLN A 399 14.86 -10.67 15.39
CA GLN A 399 15.23 -10.19 16.72
C GLN A 399 15.24 -8.68 16.83
N LYS A 400 15.24 -7.96 15.71
CA LYS A 400 15.31 -6.50 15.66
C LYS A 400 14.19 -5.94 14.79
N ILE A 401 13.76 -4.73 15.12
CA ILE A 401 12.76 -3.96 14.40
C ILE A 401 13.40 -2.64 13.99
N LEU A 402 13.37 -2.31 12.71
CA LEU A 402 13.61 -0.93 12.26
C LEU A 402 12.38 -0.10 12.53
N LEU A 403 12.58 0.96 13.30
CA LEU A 403 11.55 1.92 13.66
C LEU A 403 11.85 3.23 12.94
N PRO A 404 11.01 3.64 11.98
CA PRO A 404 11.08 5.00 11.46
C PRO A 404 10.42 5.96 12.45
N GLY A 405 11.12 7.06 12.75
CA GLY A 405 10.62 8.16 13.57
C GLY A 405 10.12 9.32 12.73
N ASP A 406 9.92 10.48 13.37
CA ASP A 406 9.58 11.72 12.70
C ASP A 406 10.74 12.26 11.86
N LYS A 407 10.44 13.01 10.80
CA LYS A 407 11.43 13.75 10.01
C LYS A 407 12.57 12.85 9.48
N ASN A 408 12.27 11.57 9.20
CA ASN A 408 13.23 10.57 8.74
C ASN A 408 14.33 10.21 9.76
N THR A 409 14.04 10.36 11.06
CA THR A 409 14.82 9.69 12.10
C THR A 409 14.64 8.17 12.01
N LEU A 410 15.64 7.43 12.49
CA LEU A 410 15.67 5.97 12.37
C LEU A 410 16.25 5.35 13.63
N GLY A 411 15.56 4.36 14.19
CA GLY A 411 16.02 3.59 15.34
C GLY A 411 15.97 2.08 15.08
N ILE A 412 16.79 1.34 15.83
CA ILE A 412 16.76 -0.12 15.88
C ILE A 412 16.27 -0.57 17.26
N TYR A 413 15.10 -1.20 17.31
CA TYR A 413 14.61 -1.83 18.53
C TYR A 413 14.99 -3.31 18.56
N THR A 414 15.70 -3.75 19.59
CA THR A 414 15.97 -5.18 19.81
C THR A 414 14.92 -5.75 20.77
N LEU A 415 14.26 -6.84 20.36
CA LEU A 415 13.20 -7.46 21.14
C LEU A 415 13.68 -7.85 22.54
N GLY A 416 12.88 -7.50 23.56
CA GLY A 416 13.19 -7.80 24.96
C GLY A 416 14.28 -6.92 25.57
N ARG A 417 14.72 -5.86 24.88
CA ARG A 417 15.62 -4.84 25.42
C ARG A 417 14.93 -3.48 25.38
N ASP A 418 15.40 -2.54 26.19
CA ASP A 418 14.97 -1.15 26.08
C ASP A 418 15.60 -0.48 24.86
N LEU A 419 14.86 0.41 24.20
CA LEU A 419 15.44 1.31 23.21
C LEU A 419 16.20 2.40 23.95
N ASP A 420 17.52 2.47 23.76
CA ASP A 420 18.33 3.58 24.27
C ASP A 420 18.74 4.53 23.12
N SER A 421 19.27 5.69 23.50
CA SER A 421 19.74 6.69 22.53
C SER A 421 20.89 6.21 21.64
N SER A 422 21.67 5.20 22.06
CA SER A 422 22.73 4.60 21.23
C SER A 422 22.20 3.74 20.08
N LYS A 423 20.90 3.44 20.09
CA LYS A 423 20.20 2.69 19.04
C LYS A 423 19.35 3.57 18.13
N ILE A 424 19.44 4.90 18.29
CA ILE A 424 18.97 5.87 17.32
C ILE A 424 20.11 6.10 16.33
N LEU A 425 19.92 5.70 15.08
CA LEU A 425 20.92 5.82 14.02
C LEU A 425 20.91 7.21 13.38
N ILE A 426 19.71 7.78 13.23
CA ILE A 426 19.52 9.13 12.70
C ILE A 426 18.70 9.90 13.72
N ASP A 427 19.31 10.88 14.37
CA ASP A 427 18.67 11.74 15.38
C ASP A 427 17.97 12.95 14.74
N LYS A 428 17.09 13.60 15.51
CA LYS A 428 16.33 14.79 15.11
C LYS A 428 17.21 15.94 14.62
N CYS A 429 18.44 16.05 15.10
CA CYS A 429 19.39 17.06 14.63
C CYS A 429 19.81 16.87 13.16
N GLU A 430 19.65 15.66 12.62
CA GLU A 430 20.02 15.26 11.26
C GLU A 430 18.80 15.00 10.37
N SER A 431 17.63 15.39 10.87
CA SER A 431 16.33 15.09 10.28
C SER A 431 15.98 16.03 9.12
N PHE A 432 15.06 15.61 8.25
CA PHE A 432 14.63 16.41 7.11
C PHE A 432 13.67 17.54 7.51
N GLY A 433 14.20 18.67 7.96
CA GLY A 433 13.46 19.94 8.04
C GLY A 433 12.09 19.84 8.72
N ASP A 434 11.08 20.50 8.15
CA ASP A 434 9.70 20.52 8.67
C ASP A 434 8.79 19.42 8.09
N ASP A 435 9.30 18.55 7.21
CA ASP A 435 8.54 17.43 6.67
C ASP A 435 8.37 16.34 7.73
N SER A 436 7.13 16.04 8.11
CA SER A 436 6.84 15.08 9.18
C SER A 436 7.02 13.62 8.75
N LEU A 437 6.95 13.32 7.44
CA LEU A 437 6.89 11.95 6.92
C LEU A 437 8.22 11.50 6.32
N PRO A 438 8.65 10.24 6.57
CA PRO A 438 9.79 9.65 5.87
C PRO A 438 9.55 9.67 4.37
N LYS A 439 10.52 10.18 3.60
CA LYS A 439 10.40 10.23 2.13
C LYS A 439 10.80 8.92 1.46
N LEU A 440 11.60 8.11 2.15
CA LEU A 440 11.98 6.75 1.76
C LEU A 440 11.88 5.86 2.99
N VAL A 441 11.15 4.74 2.89
CA VAL A 441 11.10 3.76 3.98
C VAL A 441 12.46 3.07 4.10
N SER A 442 13.06 3.13 5.28
CA SER A 442 14.29 2.38 5.56
C SER A 442 14.03 0.88 5.52
N GLN A 443 14.97 0.11 4.98
CA GLN A 443 14.83 -1.34 4.81
C GLN A 443 16.08 -2.08 5.28
N TRP A 444 15.89 -3.34 5.69
CA TRP A 444 16.99 -4.28 5.84
C TRP A 444 17.55 -4.66 4.46
N LYS A 445 18.88 -4.66 4.35
CA LYS A 445 19.63 -5.22 3.22
C LYS A 445 20.37 -6.45 3.73
N GLY A 446 19.91 -7.64 3.38
CA GLY A 446 20.51 -8.86 3.91
C GLY A 446 20.22 -9.05 5.41
N ARG A 447 21.23 -9.54 6.15
CA ARG A 447 21.09 -9.92 7.57
C ARG A 447 21.45 -8.81 8.56
N ASP A 448 22.40 -7.97 8.18
CA ASP A 448 23.17 -7.12 9.08
C ASP A 448 23.36 -5.69 8.55
N GLN A 449 22.76 -5.37 7.40
CA GLN A 449 22.84 -4.04 6.82
C GLN A 449 21.46 -3.38 6.72
N ILE A 450 21.46 -2.06 6.75
CA ILE A 450 20.28 -1.21 6.68
C ILE A 450 20.50 -0.20 5.57
N SER A 451 19.54 -0.07 4.67
CA SER A 451 19.50 1.03 3.69
C SER A 451 18.54 2.11 4.16
N CYS A 452 19.01 3.35 4.22
CA CYS A 452 18.21 4.51 4.61
C CYS A 452 18.63 5.77 3.85
N LEU A 453 17.72 6.73 3.74
CA LEU A 453 18.02 8.06 3.20
C LEU A 453 18.57 8.93 4.34
N VAL A 454 19.63 9.71 4.09
CA VAL A 454 20.23 10.64 5.07
C VAL A 454 20.36 12.05 4.49
N ALA A 455 20.30 13.05 5.37
CA ALA A 455 20.36 14.47 5.00
C ALA A 455 21.75 14.94 4.62
N GLU A 456 21.83 16.06 3.88
CA GLU A 456 23.07 16.73 3.51
C GLU A 456 23.98 17.01 4.70
N ASN A 457 23.37 17.32 5.86
CA ASN A 457 24.04 17.64 7.10
C ASN A 457 24.19 16.44 8.05
N SER A 458 23.82 15.22 7.62
CA SER A 458 23.99 14.04 8.46
C SER A 458 25.48 13.77 8.73
N HIS A 459 25.79 13.30 9.93
CA HIS A 459 27.16 12.95 10.32
C HIS A 459 27.77 11.87 9.43
N TYR A 460 26.94 11.08 8.74
CA TYR A 460 27.36 10.08 7.76
C TYR A 460 27.94 10.68 6.48
N LEU A 461 27.46 11.85 6.05
CA LEU A 461 27.93 12.50 4.83
C LEU A 461 28.91 13.65 5.12
N CYS A 462 28.82 14.23 6.31
CA CYS A 462 29.42 15.51 6.64
C CYS A 462 30.05 15.48 8.04
N PRO A 463 31.35 15.14 8.17
CA PRO A 463 32.04 15.14 9.47
C PRO A 463 32.17 16.54 10.09
N ASP A 464 32.17 17.60 9.27
CA ASP A 464 32.17 19.00 9.72
C ASP A 464 30.78 19.63 9.49
N PRO A 465 29.98 19.86 10.54
CA PRO A 465 28.61 20.36 10.40
C PRO A 465 28.50 21.73 9.71
N ASN A 466 29.61 22.46 9.52
CA ASN A 466 29.62 23.74 8.80
C ASN A 466 29.78 23.59 7.27
N ALA A 467 30.02 22.38 6.76
CA ALA A 467 30.29 22.13 5.35
C ALA A 467 29.36 21.02 4.79
N PRO A 468 28.04 21.29 4.66
CA PRO A 468 27.05 20.28 4.30
C PRO A 468 27.41 19.58 2.98
N HIS A 469 27.05 18.30 2.89
CA HIS A 469 27.19 17.52 1.68
C HIS A 469 26.32 18.11 0.55
N ARG A 470 26.68 17.83 -0.71
CA ARG A 470 26.04 18.47 -1.88
C ARG A 470 24.54 18.18 -2.03
N ARG A 471 24.06 17.06 -1.49
CA ARG A 471 22.69 16.53 -1.60
C ARG A 471 22.47 15.38 -0.60
N LYS A 472 21.20 15.03 -0.37
CA LYS A 472 20.77 13.82 0.33
C LYS A 472 21.28 12.57 -0.37
N GLU A 473 21.64 11.54 0.38
CA GLU A 473 22.12 10.27 -0.17
C GLU A 473 21.42 9.09 0.50
N ILE A 474 21.27 7.99 -0.22
CA ILE A 474 20.95 6.69 0.34
C ILE A 474 22.26 6.03 0.77
N VAL A 475 22.32 5.62 2.02
CA VAL A 475 23.49 4.98 2.63
C VAL A 475 23.17 3.56 3.08
N ILE A 476 24.22 2.75 3.24
CA ILE A 476 24.18 1.45 3.88
C ILE A 476 24.90 1.56 5.23
N LEU A 477 24.18 1.22 6.30
CA LEU A 477 24.68 1.16 7.67
C LEU A 477 24.74 -0.30 8.13
N ASP A 478 25.60 -0.62 9.08
CA ASP A 478 25.50 -1.88 9.85
C ASP A 478 24.49 -1.77 11.01
N THR A 479 24.30 -2.85 11.77
CA THR A 479 23.39 -2.88 12.92
C THR A 479 23.85 -2.05 14.13
N GLU A 480 25.09 -1.58 14.09
CA GLU A 480 25.73 -0.74 15.08
C GLU A 480 25.65 0.74 14.69
N GLY A 481 25.16 1.04 13.49
CA GLY A 481 25.01 2.40 12.96
C GLY A 481 26.27 2.93 12.29
N ASN A 482 27.27 2.10 12.00
CA ASN A 482 28.45 2.56 11.27
C ASN A 482 28.16 2.60 9.76
N LEU A 483 28.61 3.67 9.10
CA LEU A 483 28.51 3.79 7.65
C LEU A 483 29.40 2.76 6.96
N GLN A 484 28.77 1.87 6.20
CA GLN A 484 29.45 0.89 5.36
C GLN A 484 29.68 1.44 3.95
N LYS A 485 28.69 2.15 3.40
CA LYS A 485 28.74 2.65 2.03
C LYS A 485 27.74 3.77 1.75
N ILE A 486 28.10 4.75 0.91
CA ILE A 486 27.13 5.64 0.26
C ILE A 486 26.63 4.93 -1.01
N LEU A 487 25.42 4.39 -0.97
CA LEU A 487 24.86 3.59 -2.07
C LEU A 487 24.62 4.45 -3.32
N SER A 488 24.09 5.65 -3.12
CA SER A 488 23.65 6.53 -4.21
C SER A 488 24.70 7.50 -4.73
N LYS A 489 25.98 7.32 -4.35
CA LYS A 489 27.09 8.23 -4.66
C LYS A 489 27.13 8.64 -6.14
N ASP A 490 26.96 7.66 -7.02
CA ASP A 490 27.06 7.83 -8.47
C ASP A 490 25.69 7.93 -9.17
N TRP A 491 24.60 8.05 -8.41
CA TRP A 491 23.25 8.20 -8.98
C TRP A 491 23.05 9.60 -9.56
N PRO A 492 22.19 9.76 -10.59
CA PRO A 492 21.81 11.08 -11.09
C PRO A 492 21.23 11.97 -9.99
N ASP A 493 21.65 13.25 -9.94
CA ASP A 493 21.17 14.21 -8.93
C ASP A 493 19.65 14.36 -8.93
N GLU A 494 19.00 14.25 -10.10
CA GLU A 494 17.53 14.36 -10.21
C GLU A 494 16.77 13.27 -9.42
N LEU A 495 17.39 12.13 -9.11
CA LEU A 495 16.76 11.10 -8.29
C LEU A 495 16.80 11.43 -6.79
N LEU A 496 17.56 12.45 -6.40
CA LEU A 496 17.84 12.79 -5.01
C LEU A 496 17.51 14.25 -4.65
N LYS A 497 17.38 15.14 -5.64
CA LYS A 497 17.14 16.59 -5.45
C LYS A 497 15.81 16.93 -4.78
N ASP A 498 14.77 16.15 -5.05
CA ASP A 498 13.39 16.46 -4.64
C ASP A 498 13.01 15.81 -3.30
N TYR A 499 14.00 15.31 -2.56
CA TYR A 499 13.84 14.85 -1.19
C TYR A 499 13.92 15.98 -0.18
#